data_AF-A0A1V0EFN0-F1
#
_entry.id   AF-A0A1V0EFN0-F1
#
_cell.length_a   1.000
_cell.length_b   1.000
_cell.length_c   1.000
_cell.angle_alpha   90.00
_cell.angle_beta   90.00
_cell.angle_gamma   90.00
#
_symmetry.space_group_name_H-M   'P 1'
#
loop_
_entity.id
_entity.type
_entity.pdbx_description
1 polymer ?
#
loop_
_entity_poly.entity_id
_entity_poly.type
_entity_poly.pdbx_seq_one_letter_code
_entity_poly.pdbx_strand_id
1 'polypeptide(L)' 'PNFVMPATLLPSALVLDITLLLTRNWTSTAVIGAWMYAILFYPSNWPIFGYSHTPIVVDGSLLSWADY' A
#
# COMPACT_ATOMS: atom_id res chain seq x y z
N PRO A 1 3.60 18.82 -6.21
CA PRO A 1 2.40 18.58 -5.37
C PRO A 1 2.30 17.15 -4.80
N ASN A 2 2.91 16.14 -5.45
CA ASN A 2 2.80 14.73 -5.02
C ASN A 2 3.83 14.28 -3.95
N PHE A 3 4.71 15.16 -3.47
CA PHE A 3 5.80 14.79 -2.54
C PHE A 3 5.31 14.32 -1.16
N VAL A 4 4.18 14.85 -0.68
CA VAL A 4 3.62 14.56 0.67
C VAL A 4 2.29 13.81 0.62
N MET A 5 2.04 13.05 -0.46
CA MET A 5 0.82 12.25 -0.55
C MET A 5 0.86 11.09 0.46
N PRO A 6 -0.22 10.88 1.25
CA PRO A 6 -0.28 9.77 2.18
C PRO A 6 -0.53 8.44 1.47
N ALA A 7 -0.17 7.34 2.10
CA ALA A 7 -0.57 6.01 1.68
C ALA A 7 -2.08 5.79 1.88
N THR A 8 -2.70 4.97 1.02
CA THR A 8 -4.07 4.49 1.20
C THR A 8 -4.08 3.21 2.02
N LEU A 9 -4.92 3.19 3.06
CA LEU A 9 -5.16 2.01 3.92
C LEU A 9 -6.55 1.42 3.72
N LEU A 10 -7.39 2.04 2.88
CA LEU A 10 -8.80 1.67 2.73
C LEU A 10 -9.00 0.22 2.28
N PRO A 11 -8.33 -0.30 1.23
CA PRO A 11 -8.59 -1.67 0.79
C PRO A 11 -8.11 -2.70 1.82
N SER A 12 -6.95 -2.48 2.44
CA SER A 12 -6.43 -3.35 3.51
C SER A 12 -7.37 -3.36 4.72
N ALA A 13 -7.86 -2.19 5.15
CA ALA A 13 -8.76 -2.07 6.30
C ALA A 13 -10.12 -2.75 6.04
N LEU A 14 -10.69 -2.60 4.83
CA LEU A 14 -11.94 -3.28 4.47
C LEU A 14 -11.81 -4.80 4.57
N VAL A 15 -10.69 -5.38 4.13
CA VAL A 15 -10.49 -6.82 4.25
C VAL A 15 -10.35 -7.25 5.71
N LEU A 16 -9.67 -6.46 6.54
CA LEU A 16 -9.59 -6.71 7.98
C LEU A 16 -11.00 -6.73 8.62
N ASP A 17 -11.83 -5.73 8.31
CA ASP A 17 -13.21 -5.65 8.80
C ASP A 17 -14.08 -6.81 8.30
N ILE A 18 -13.96 -7.18 7.02
CA ILE A 18 -14.69 -8.32 6.43
C ILE A 18 -14.28 -9.64 7.11
N THR A 19 -12.99 -9.84 7.41
CA THR A 19 -12.55 -11.05 8.11
C THR A 19 -13.14 -11.14 9.52
N LEU A 20 -13.22 -10.02 10.25
CA LEU A 20 -13.89 -9.97 11.55
C LEU A 20 -15.39 -10.20 11.44
N LEU A 21 -16.05 -9.60 10.44
CA LEU A 21 -17.49 -9.73 10.22
C LEU A 21 -17.88 -11.18 9.92
N LEU A 22 -17.11 -11.87 9.07
CA LEU A 22 -17.41 -13.23 8.63
C LEU A 22 -17.05 -14.28 9.68
N THR A 23 -15.90 -14.14 10.33
CA THR A 23 -15.43 -15.14 11.31
C THR A 23 -15.98 -14.90 12.71
N ARG A 24 -16.39 -13.65 13.02
CA ARG A 24 -16.80 -13.19 14.36
C ARG A 24 -15.81 -13.58 15.46
N ASN A 25 -14.54 -13.75 15.10
CA ASN A 25 -13.50 -14.25 15.99
C ASN A 25 -12.26 -13.37 15.87
N TRP A 26 -11.90 -12.75 17.00
CA TRP A 26 -10.75 -11.87 17.09
C TRP A 26 -9.42 -12.58 16.77
N THR A 27 -9.26 -13.86 17.14
CA THR A 27 -8.03 -14.62 16.90
C THR A 27 -7.85 -14.87 15.41
N SER A 28 -8.93 -15.22 14.70
CA SER A 28 -8.89 -15.41 13.25
C SER A 28 -8.61 -14.11 12.51
N THR A 29 -9.18 -12.99 12.94
CA THR A 29 -8.88 -11.66 12.39
C THR A 29 -7.42 -11.25 12.64
N ALA A 30 -6.90 -11.52 13.85
CA ALA A 30 -5.53 -11.18 14.21
C ALA A 30 -4.50 -11.98 13.39
N VAL A 31 -4.82 -13.23 13.03
CA VAL A 31 -3.98 -14.03 12.15
C VAL A 31 -4.31 -13.67 10.69
N ILE A 32 -5.40 -14.19 10.13
CA ILE A 32 -5.69 -14.12 8.70
C ILE A 32 -5.88 -12.68 8.23
N GLY A 33 -6.67 -11.90 8.97
CA GLY A 33 -6.97 -10.51 8.63
C GLY A 33 -5.72 -9.62 8.63
N ALA A 34 -4.85 -9.74 9.63
CA ALA A 34 -3.60 -8.96 9.68
C ALA A 34 -2.63 -9.34 8.55
N TRP A 35 -2.51 -10.64 8.24
CA TRP A 35 -1.70 -11.10 7.11
C TRP A 35 -2.24 -10.56 5.78
N MET A 36 -3.55 -10.63 5.55
CA MET A 36 -4.18 -10.08 4.34
C MET A 36 -4.05 -8.54 4.27
N TYR A 37 -4.19 -7.85 5.41
CA TYR A 37 -4.01 -6.41 5.52
C TYR A 37 -2.61 -5.99 5.04
N ALA A 38 -1.57 -6.69 5.51
CA ALA A 38 -0.18 -6.42 5.14
C ALA A 38 0.10 -6.71 3.66
N ILE A 39 -0.40 -7.83 3.12
CA ILE A 39 -0.20 -8.19 1.71
C ILE A 39 -0.85 -7.17 0.77
N LEU A 40 -2.05 -6.68 1.13
CA LEU A 40 -2.80 -5.74 0.29
C LEU A 40 -2.23 -4.32 0.33
N PHE A 41 -1.34 -4.00 1.26
CA PHE A 41 -0.81 -2.65 1.41
C PHE A 41 -0.11 -2.15 0.14
N TYR A 42 0.87 -2.90 -0.38
CA TYR A 42 1.62 -2.51 -1.58
C TYR A 42 0.77 -2.40 -2.86
N PRO A 43 -0.03 -3.43 -3.25
CA PRO A 43 -0.83 -3.34 -4.47
C PRO A 43 -1.92 -2.25 -4.39
N SER A 44 -2.43 -1.93 -3.19
CA SER A 44 -3.39 -0.84 -3.01
C SER A 44 -2.77 0.53 -3.24
N ASN A 45 -1.48 0.69 -2.91
CA ASN A 45 -0.74 1.93 -3.02
C ASN A 45 -0.07 2.12 -4.39
N TRP A 46 0.14 1.02 -5.13
CA TRP A 46 0.81 1.04 -6.43
C TRP A 46 0.19 1.99 -7.47
N PRO A 47 -1.15 2.09 -7.64
CA PRO A 47 -1.72 3.05 -8.59
C PRO A 47 -1.40 4.52 -8.31
N ILE A 48 -1.06 4.85 -7.06
CA ILE A 48 -0.73 6.21 -6.61
C ILE A 48 0.78 6.46 -6.78
N PHE A 49 1.62 5.55 -6.29
CA PHE A 49 3.08 5.74 -6.25
C PHE A 49 3.83 5.16 -7.43
N GLY A 50 3.21 4.29 -8.24
CA GLY A 50 3.86 3.62 -9.37
C GLY A 50 4.51 4.59 -10.36
N TYR A 51 3.90 5.77 -10.56
CA TYR A 51 4.47 6.83 -11.41
C TYR A 51 5.83 7.31 -10.91
N SER A 52 6.01 7.43 -9.59
CA SER A 52 7.24 7.94 -8.98
C SER A 52 8.45 7.02 -9.20
N HIS A 53 8.21 5.75 -9.52
CA HIS A 53 9.25 4.77 -9.81
C HIS A 53 9.74 4.79 -11.27
N THR A 54 9.21 5.67 -12.12
CA THR A 54 9.70 5.77 -13.51
C THR A 54 11.06 6.48 -13.56
N PRO A 55 11.97 6.04 -14.45
CA PRO A 55 13.34 6.55 -14.48
C PRO A 55 13.43 7.93 -15.14
N ILE A 56 14.33 8.76 -14.63
CA ILE A 56 14.79 10.03 -15.21
C ILE A 56 16.30 10.11 -15.16
N VAL A 57 16.88 10.91 -16.07
CA VAL A 57 18.33 11.16 -16.08
C VAL A 57 18.56 12.62 -15.73
N VAL A 58 19.35 12.84 -14.66
CA VAL A 58 19.70 14.17 -14.15
C VAL A 58 21.21 14.23 -14.01
N ASP A 59 21.85 15.17 -14.69
CA ASP A 59 23.31 15.36 -14.70
C ASP A 59 24.12 14.09 -14.96
N GLY A 60 23.59 13.21 -15.82
CA GLY A 60 24.22 11.93 -16.18
C GLY A 60 24.01 10.78 -15.19
N SER A 61 23.29 11.02 -14.09
CA SER A 61 22.87 10.00 -13.13
C SER A 61 21.44 9.52 -13.39
N LEU A 62 21.18 8.23 -13.19
CA LEU A 62 19.85 7.63 -13.29
C LEU A 62 19.15 7.74 -11.92
N LEU A 63 18.02 8.45 -11.87
CA LEU A 63 17.18 8.62 -10.68
C LEU A 63 15.75 8.15 -10.98
N SER A 64 14.96 7.91 -9.93
CA SER A 64 13.50 7.86 -10.07
C SER A 64 12.90 9.25 -9.80
N TRP A 65 11.65 9.50 -10.22
CA TRP A 65 10.95 10.72 -9.81
C TRP A 65 10.72 10.84 -8.30
N ALA A 66 10.83 9.73 -7.56
CA ALA A 66 10.78 9.76 -6.11
C ALA A 66 12.07 10.32 -5.49
N ASP A 67 13.21 10.18 -6.16
CA ASP A 67 14.53 10.58 -5.66
C ASP A 67 14.90 12.03 -6.01
N TYR A 68 14.26 12.58 -7.04
CA TYR A 68 14.47 13.94 -7.54
C TYR A 68 13.58 14.97 -6.86
#